data_AF-A0A6P8RGR6-F1
#
_entry.id   AF-A0A6P8RGR6-F1
#
_cell.length_a   1.000
_cell.length_b   1.000
_cell.length_c   1.000
_cell.angle_alpha   90.00
_cell.angle_beta   90.00
_cell.angle_gamma   90.00
#
_symmetry.space_group_name_H-M   'P 1'
#
loop_
_entity.id
_entity.type
_entity.pdbx_description
1 polymer ?
#
loop_
_entity_poly.entity_id
_entity_poly.type
_entity_poly.pdbx_seq_one_letter_code
_entity_poly.pdbx_strand_id
1 'polypeptide(L)'
;MHSINELREQVESLRTTIQGLAAEIIGEVKCHLEESQKVPRRKRYLLSREHSDSTGSSSIYFSASTGHIQTDAESKGGYTTANAESDYDRECYKESKEEDEVSSETVKLPRKDSLDLGVKDEGTLAFDTVSEEEFANLLRQANQLHEGDRKEKVVGFQLLHRNKLLYDDRSDFLWRLARICSDMCEITEHAEEKKFYALEGKLEAETVLQKGDSTAECHQWFAVLCGIFP
;
A
#
# COMPACT_ATOMS: atom_id res chain seq x y z
N MET A 1 -43.64 -17.81 -25.71
CA MET A 1 -42.71 -18.16 -26.81
C MET A 1 -42.34 -16.85 -27.50
N HIS A 2 -41.29 -16.16 -27.04
CA HIS A 2 -40.81 -14.97 -27.74
C HIS A 2 -40.40 -15.36 -29.14
N SER A 3 -40.88 -14.61 -30.14
CA SER A 3 -40.57 -14.90 -31.54
C SER A 3 -39.08 -14.68 -31.76
N ILE A 4 -38.43 -15.55 -32.54
CA ILE A 4 -37.02 -15.40 -32.91
C ILE A 4 -36.73 -13.99 -33.46
N ASN A 5 -37.72 -13.36 -34.11
CA ASN A 5 -37.59 -12.00 -34.63
C ASN A 5 -37.49 -10.93 -33.53
N GLU A 6 -38.25 -11.08 -32.44
CA GLU A 6 -38.20 -10.18 -31.28
C GLU A 6 -36.82 -10.20 -30.62
N LEU A 7 -36.24 -11.39 -30.47
CA LEU A 7 -34.88 -11.55 -29.94
C LEU A 7 -33.83 -10.91 -30.87
N ARG A 8 -34.00 -11.00 -32.19
CA ARG A 8 -33.08 -10.37 -33.16
C ARG A 8 -33.13 -8.85 -33.06
N GLU A 9 -34.33 -8.27 -32.93
CA GLU A 9 -34.51 -6.83 -32.73
C GLU A 9 -33.89 -6.36 -31.41
N GLN A 10 -34.09 -7.12 -30.31
CA GLN A 10 -33.46 -6.80 -29.02
C GLN A 10 -31.93 -6.85 -29.09
N VAL A 11 -31.36 -7.86 -29.75
CA VAL A 11 -29.90 -7.96 -29.93
C VAL A 11 -29.38 -6.82 -30.80
N GLU A 12 -30.11 -6.42 -31.83
CA GLU A 12 -29.73 -5.28 -32.67
C GLU A 12 -29.79 -3.96 -31.91
N SER A 13 -30.85 -3.75 -31.11
CA SER A 13 -30.95 -2.60 -30.20
C SER A 13 -29.83 -2.58 -29.15
N LEU A 14 -29.48 -3.74 -28.58
CA LEU A 14 -28.37 -3.82 -27.64
C LEU A 14 -27.02 -3.50 -28.32
N ARG A 15 -26.83 -3.95 -29.56
CA ARG A 15 -25.61 -3.63 -30.32
C ARG A 15 -25.49 -2.13 -30.61
N THR A 16 -26.58 -1.48 -31.01
CA THR A 16 -26.55 -0.04 -31.29
C THR A 16 -26.34 0.78 -30.03
N THR A 17 -26.97 0.41 -28.92
CA THR A 17 -26.78 1.08 -27.61
C THR A 17 -25.35 0.93 -27.10
N ILE A 18 -24.78 -0.29 -27.14
CA ILE A 18 -23.37 -0.52 -26.75
C ILE A 18 -22.40 0.29 -27.63
N GLN A 19 -22.62 0.31 -28.95
CA GLN A 19 -21.80 1.11 -29.86
C GLN A 19 -21.90 2.62 -29.57
N GLY A 20 -23.10 3.10 -29.21
CA GLY A 20 -23.31 4.49 -28.78
C GLY A 20 -22.54 4.83 -27.50
N LEU A 21 -22.68 4.00 -26.46
CA LEU A 21 -21.97 4.17 -25.19
C LEU A 21 -20.44 4.12 -25.38
N ALA A 22 -19.94 3.21 -26.24
CA ALA A 22 -18.52 3.14 -26.54
C ALA A 22 -18.01 4.45 -27.18
N ALA A 23 -18.77 5.04 -28.10
CA ALA A 23 -18.43 6.31 -28.73
C ALA A 23 -18.46 7.48 -27.72
N GLU A 24 -19.42 7.48 -26.80
CA GLU A 24 -19.53 8.46 -25.72
C GLU A 24 -18.32 8.40 -24.77
N ILE A 25 -17.96 7.21 -24.27
CA ILE A 25 -16.79 7.00 -23.40
C ILE A 25 -15.51 7.47 -24.11
N ILE A 26 -15.33 7.13 -25.38
CA ILE A 26 -14.16 7.58 -26.17
C ILE A 26 -14.15 9.12 -26.27
N GLY A 27 -15.32 9.74 -26.46
CA GLY A 27 -15.49 11.19 -26.47
C GLY A 27 -15.10 11.83 -25.14
N GLU A 28 -15.65 11.34 -24.03
CA GLU A 28 -15.37 11.84 -22.69
C GLU A 28 -13.88 11.72 -22.33
N VAL A 29 -13.27 10.55 -22.58
CA VAL A 29 -11.85 10.34 -22.31
C VAL A 29 -11.00 11.31 -23.13
N LYS A 30 -11.34 11.52 -24.41
CA LYS A 30 -10.62 12.47 -25.26
C LYS A 30 -10.77 13.91 -24.75
N CYS A 31 -11.98 14.32 -24.40
CA CYS A 31 -12.24 15.65 -23.83
C CYS A 31 -11.49 15.86 -22.52
N HIS A 32 -11.52 14.86 -21.62
CA HIS A 32 -10.83 14.91 -20.33
C HIS A 32 -9.30 14.96 -20.49
N LEU A 33 -8.74 14.25 -21.47
CA LEU A 33 -7.32 14.33 -21.81
C LEU A 33 -6.94 15.71 -22.36
N GLU A 34 -7.75 16.28 -23.25
CA GLU A 34 -7.53 17.64 -23.77
C GLU A 34 -7.62 18.70 -22.66
N GLU A 35 -8.54 18.54 -21.71
CA GLU A 35 -8.67 19.40 -20.53
C GLU A 35 -7.48 19.26 -19.57
N SER A 36 -7.06 18.02 -19.30
CA SER A 36 -5.90 17.73 -18.45
C SER A 36 -4.58 18.25 -19.05
N GLN A 37 -4.47 18.32 -20.38
CA GLN A 37 -3.31 18.92 -21.07
C GLN A 37 -3.32 20.45 -21.05
N LYS A 38 -4.50 21.08 -20.93
CA LYS A 38 -4.65 22.55 -20.85
C LYS A 38 -4.29 23.10 -19.47
N VAL A 39 -4.28 22.27 -18.42
CA VAL A 39 -3.72 22.67 -17.13
C VAL A 39 -2.21 22.86 -17.33
N PRO A 40 -1.67 24.09 -17.20
CA PRO A 40 -0.24 24.30 -17.36
C PRO A 40 0.44 23.45 -16.30
N ARG A 41 1.16 22.41 -16.73
CA ARG A 41 2.14 21.72 -15.88
C ARG A 41 3.04 22.82 -15.36
N ARG A 42 2.80 23.27 -14.12
CA ARG A 42 3.68 24.19 -13.41
C ARG A 42 5.05 23.55 -13.50
N LYS A 43 5.89 24.11 -14.37
CA LYS A 43 7.31 23.80 -14.49
C LYS A 43 7.80 23.73 -13.05
N ARG A 44 8.18 22.54 -12.59
CA ARG A 44 8.98 22.42 -11.37
C ARG A 44 10.20 23.28 -11.64
N TYR A 45 10.26 24.42 -10.96
CA TYR A 45 11.46 25.20 -10.90
C TYR A 45 12.54 24.26 -10.38
N LEU A 46 13.54 24.00 -11.22
CA LEU A 46 14.82 23.52 -10.75
C LEU A 46 15.29 24.57 -9.76
N LEU A 47 15.26 24.24 -8.47
CA LEU A 47 16.08 24.96 -7.50
C LEU A 47 17.51 24.70 -7.95
N SER A 48 18.11 25.68 -8.64
CA SER A 48 19.56 25.80 -8.68
C SER A 48 20.03 25.74 -7.24
N ARG A 49 20.78 24.69 -6.89
CA ARG A 49 21.60 24.68 -5.69
C ARG A 49 22.58 25.83 -5.88
N GLU A 50 22.24 26.98 -5.32
CA GLU A 50 23.12 28.12 -5.25
C GLU A 50 24.28 27.70 -4.36
N HIS A 51 25.43 27.50 -5.00
CA HIS A 51 26.70 27.31 -4.33
C HIS A 51 26.97 28.62 -3.60
N SER A 52 26.76 28.62 -2.28
CA SER A 52 27.19 29.73 -1.45
C SER A 52 28.70 29.63 -1.30
N ASP A 53 29.42 30.25 -2.22
CA ASP A 53 30.85 30.53 -2.08
C ASP A 53 31.05 31.55 -0.95
N SER A 54 31.03 31.08 0.30
CA SER A 54 31.59 31.82 1.43
C SER A 54 33.12 31.73 1.37
N THR A 55 33.70 32.39 0.37
CA THR A 55 35.11 32.75 0.36
C THR A 55 35.26 34.09 1.06
N GLY A 56 35.41 34.04 2.39
CA GLY A 56 35.85 35.21 3.14
C GLY A 56 35.41 35.23 4.59
N SER A 57 36.20 34.60 5.47
CA SER A 57 36.94 35.40 6.45
C SER A 57 37.99 34.60 7.25
N SER A 58 39.20 35.18 7.23
CA SER A 58 40.29 35.11 8.22
C SER A 58 41.12 33.82 8.30
N SER A 59 42.11 33.69 7.40
CA SER A 59 43.30 32.88 7.63
C SER A 59 44.39 33.72 8.30
N ILE A 60 44.98 33.22 9.38
CA ILE A 60 46.25 33.72 9.92
C ILE A 60 47.26 32.62 9.61
N TYR A 61 48.01 32.84 8.53
CA TYR A 61 49.24 32.16 8.11
C TYR A 61 49.53 30.76 8.68
N PHE A 62 49.45 29.73 7.84
CA PHE A 62 50.55 28.76 7.75
C PHE A 62 50.56 28.11 6.36
N SER A 63 51.49 28.56 5.51
CA SER A 63 51.81 27.91 4.25
C SER A 63 52.36 26.50 4.56
N ALA A 64 51.76 25.45 4.00
CA ALA A 64 52.39 24.14 4.00
C ALA A 64 53.61 24.19 3.05
N SER A 65 54.79 24.46 3.61
CA SER A 65 56.00 23.92 3.01
C SER A 65 56.03 22.43 3.33
N THR A 66 56.29 21.65 2.30
CA THR A 66 56.82 20.29 2.38
C THR A 66 57.84 20.19 3.53
N GLY A 67 57.64 19.23 4.44
CA GLY A 67 58.47 19.13 5.63
C GLY A 67 58.14 17.91 6.48
N HIS A 68 58.68 16.77 6.07
CA HIS A 68 58.95 15.59 6.89
C HIS A 68 59.60 15.98 8.24
N ILE A 69 59.22 15.36 9.35
CA ILE A 69 60.10 14.81 10.42
C ILE A 69 59.25 14.32 11.63
N GLN A 70 59.65 13.14 12.09
CA GLN A 70 59.28 12.33 13.27
C GLN A 70 58.64 13.03 14.48
N THR A 71 57.71 12.32 15.14
CA THR A 71 57.82 12.08 16.58
C THR A 71 57.21 10.72 16.97
N ASP A 72 57.99 9.96 17.73
CA ASP A 72 57.54 8.96 18.69
C ASP A 72 56.79 9.67 19.83
N ALA A 73 55.60 9.18 20.17
CA ALA A 73 54.97 9.43 21.47
C ALA A 73 53.89 8.38 21.71
N GLU A 74 54.28 7.37 22.46
CA GLU A 74 53.46 6.33 23.07
C GLU A 74 52.26 6.95 23.81
N SER A 75 51.03 6.67 23.37
CA SER A 75 49.84 7.03 24.14
C SER A 75 48.83 5.89 24.16
N LYS A 76 48.91 5.14 25.26
CA LYS A 76 47.85 4.26 25.74
C LYS A 76 46.63 5.09 26.13
N GLY A 77 45.52 4.88 25.44
CA GLY A 77 44.19 5.26 25.89
C GLY A 77 43.22 4.62 24.91
N GLY A 78 42.50 3.55 25.24
CA GLY A 78 41.81 3.29 26.48
C GLY A 78 40.36 3.06 26.06
N TYR A 79 39.86 1.84 26.24
CA TYR A 79 38.46 1.50 26.04
C TYR A 79 37.60 2.43 26.88
N THR A 80 36.58 3.08 26.31
CA THR A 80 35.49 3.60 27.14
C THR A 80 34.17 3.60 26.40
N THR A 81 33.31 2.68 26.83
CA THR A 81 31.85 2.69 26.71
C THR A 81 31.31 3.94 27.38
N ALA A 82 30.50 4.74 26.68
CA ALA A 82 29.73 5.80 27.32
C ALA A 82 28.25 5.63 26.96
N ASN A 83 27.50 5.24 27.98
CA ASN A 83 26.06 5.11 28.03
C ASN A 83 25.39 6.41 27.58
N ALA A 84 24.34 6.30 26.75
CA ALA A 84 23.35 7.36 26.63
C ALA A 84 22.33 7.19 27.75
N GLU A 85 22.60 7.77 28.91
CA GLU A 85 21.58 7.98 29.93
C GLU A 85 20.72 9.19 29.48
N SER A 86 19.47 8.92 29.08
CA SER A 86 18.47 9.98 28.94
C SER A 86 17.79 10.17 30.28
N ASP A 87 17.84 11.40 30.81
CA ASP A 87 17.07 11.82 31.98
C ASP A 87 15.56 11.57 31.77
N TYR A 88 15.00 10.63 32.54
CA TYR A 88 13.57 10.51 32.75
C TYR A 88 13.23 11.23 34.05
N ASP A 89 12.75 12.47 33.95
CA ASP A 89 12.16 13.18 35.09
C ASP A 89 10.80 12.52 35.41
N ARG A 90 10.80 11.54 36.32
CA ARG A 90 9.59 10.97 36.93
C ARG A 90 9.79 10.82 38.43
N GLU A 91 9.49 11.89 39.13
CA GLU A 91 9.31 11.92 40.58
C GLU A 91 7.82 12.15 40.87
N CYS A 92 7.12 11.11 41.34
CA CYS A 92 6.44 11.15 42.64
C CYS A 92 5.81 9.78 42.95
N TYR A 93 6.27 9.26 44.07
CA TYR A 93 6.01 7.97 44.68
C TYR A 93 4.69 7.95 45.46
N LYS A 94 4.03 6.77 45.47
CA LYS A 94 3.36 6.12 46.63
C LYS A 94 2.13 6.84 47.22
N GLU A 95 1.12 6.22 47.82
CA GLU A 95 0.83 4.87 48.31
C GLU A 95 -0.66 4.83 48.69
N SER A 96 -1.20 3.62 48.70
CA SER A 96 -2.54 3.19 49.10
C SER A 96 -3.14 3.88 50.33
N LYS A 97 -4.44 4.18 50.25
CA LYS A 97 -5.35 4.18 51.40
C LYS A 97 -6.78 3.81 51.00
N GLU A 98 -7.38 3.09 51.93
CA GLU A 98 -8.60 2.30 51.88
C GLU A 98 -9.89 3.14 51.88
N GLU A 99 -10.98 2.47 51.47
CA GLU A 99 -12.38 2.65 51.89
C GLU A 99 -13.04 4.02 51.71
N ASP A 100 -14.02 4.09 50.81
CA ASP A 100 -15.33 4.61 51.22
C ASP A 100 -16.47 3.99 50.39
N GLU A 101 -17.45 3.48 51.12
CA GLU A 101 -18.67 2.88 50.60
C GLU A 101 -19.67 3.95 50.12
N VAL A 102 -20.72 3.45 49.45
CA VAL A 102 -22.00 4.12 49.16
C VAL A 102 -21.98 5.09 47.97
N SER A 103 -22.52 4.65 46.84
CA SER A 103 -23.91 4.99 46.52
C SER A 103 -24.40 4.25 45.27
N SER A 104 -25.36 3.36 45.49
CA SER A 104 -26.21 2.78 44.46
C SER A 104 -27.18 3.83 43.93
N GLU A 105 -27.14 4.17 42.65
CA GLU A 105 -28.28 4.80 42.00
C GLU A 105 -28.59 4.21 40.62
N THR A 106 -29.79 3.64 40.56
CA THR A 106 -30.39 2.93 39.43
C THR A 106 -31.21 3.91 38.62
N VAL A 107 -30.91 4.16 37.34
CA VAL A 107 -31.89 4.81 36.43
C VAL A 107 -31.88 4.21 35.01
N LYS A 108 -32.84 3.29 34.83
CA LYS A 108 -33.80 3.15 33.71
C LYS A 108 -33.30 3.19 32.26
N LEU A 109 -33.33 2.01 31.63
CA LEU A 109 -33.55 1.81 30.19
C LEU A 109 -34.93 2.38 29.78
N PRO A 110 -35.04 3.17 28.70
CA PRO A 110 -36.27 3.27 27.93
C PRO A 110 -36.34 2.17 26.87
N ARG A 111 -37.45 1.42 26.89
CA ARG A 111 -37.86 0.50 25.84
C ARG A 111 -38.43 1.29 24.65
N LYS A 112 -38.05 0.86 23.44
CA LYS A 112 -38.80 0.80 22.17
C LYS A 112 -40.07 1.66 22.03
N ASP A 113 -40.12 2.52 21.03
CA ASP A 113 -40.95 2.23 19.84
C ASP A 113 -40.79 3.26 18.70
N SER A 114 -40.97 2.74 17.49
CA SER A 114 -41.34 3.41 16.23
C SER A 114 -40.36 4.38 15.57
N LEU A 115 -39.53 3.85 14.66
CA LEU A 115 -39.33 4.47 13.35
C LEU A 115 -39.54 3.40 12.27
N ASP A 116 -40.70 3.50 11.64
CA ASP A 116 -41.04 2.98 10.33
C ASP A 116 -40.06 3.58 9.31
N LEU A 117 -38.99 2.84 9.00
CA LEU A 117 -38.14 3.11 7.85
C LEU A 117 -38.58 2.18 6.74
N GLY A 118 -39.42 2.75 5.88
CA GLY A 118 -40.00 2.12 4.73
C GLY A 118 -38.99 1.32 3.92
N VAL A 119 -39.43 0.15 3.53
CA VAL A 119 -38.96 -0.64 2.40
C VAL A 119 -38.52 0.28 1.27
N LYS A 120 -37.21 0.43 1.09
CA LYS A 120 -36.60 0.80 -0.18
C LYS A 120 -35.25 0.10 -0.30
N ASP A 121 -35.27 -0.85 -1.23
CA ASP A 121 -34.15 -1.36 -2.03
C ASP A 121 -33.40 -2.61 -1.55
N GLU A 122 -34.10 -3.75 -1.61
CA GLU A 122 -33.48 -5.09 -1.69
C GLU A 122 -32.65 -5.32 -2.99
N GLY A 123 -32.61 -4.36 -3.93
CA GLY A 123 -31.88 -4.49 -5.19
C GLY A 123 -30.39 -4.17 -5.11
N THR A 124 -29.96 -3.28 -4.21
CA THR A 124 -28.56 -2.84 -4.11
C THR A 124 -27.68 -3.78 -3.28
N LEU A 125 -28.22 -4.40 -2.24
CA LEU A 125 -27.46 -5.32 -1.37
C LEU A 125 -27.13 -6.64 -2.08
N ALA A 126 -28.01 -7.11 -2.97
CA ALA A 126 -27.80 -8.36 -3.71
C ALA A 126 -26.61 -8.28 -4.68
N PHE A 127 -26.33 -7.10 -5.26
CA PHE A 127 -25.20 -6.90 -6.18
C PHE A 127 -23.86 -6.84 -5.44
N ASP A 128 -23.82 -6.16 -4.29
CA ASP A 128 -22.63 -6.09 -3.43
C ASP A 128 -22.27 -7.47 -2.87
N THR A 129 -23.26 -8.26 -2.45
CA THR A 129 -23.01 -9.64 -1.96
C THR A 129 -22.46 -10.56 -3.04
N VAL A 130 -22.92 -10.43 -4.29
CA VAL A 130 -22.44 -11.26 -5.40
C VAL A 130 -20.99 -10.91 -5.75
N SER A 131 -20.63 -9.61 -5.76
CA SER A 131 -19.25 -9.18 -5.99
C SER A 131 -18.30 -9.64 -4.88
N GLU A 132 -18.76 -9.65 -3.62
CA GLU A 132 -17.96 -10.13 -2.50
C GLU A 132 -17.77 -11.65 -2.50
N GLU A 133 -18.77 -12.42 -2.92
CA GLU A 133 -18.63 -13.87 -3.14
C GLU A 133 -17.66 -14.19 -4.28
N GLU A 134 -17.73 -13.46 -5.40
CA GLU A 134 -16.78 -13.59 -6.50
C GLU A 134 -15.35 -13.27 -6.07
N PHE A 135 -15.18 -12.22 -5.27
CA PHE A 135 -13.90 -11.85 -4.68
C PHE A 135 -13.36 -12.94 -3.75
N ALA A 136 -14.18 -13.45 -2.82
CA ALA A 136 -13.77 -14.54 -1.94
C ALA A 136 -13.37 -15.81 -2.71
N ASN A 137 -14.09 -16.13 -3.79
CA ASN A 137 -13.76 -17.23 -4.69
C ASN A 137 -12.42 -17.02 -5.40
N LEU A 138 -12.15 -15.82 -5.90
CA LEU A 138 -10.88 -15.43 -6.50
C LEU A 138 -9.72 -15.65 -5.52
N LEU A 139 -9.86 -15.16 -4.28
CA LEU A 139 -8.82 -15.30 -3.25
C LEU A 139 -8.58 -16.76 -2.87
N ARG A 140 -9.65 -17.55 -2.76
CA ARG A 140 -9.56 -18.99 -2.51
C ARG A 140 -8.82 -19.71 -3.63
N GLN A 141 -9.14 -19.38 -4.89
CA GLN A 141 -8.45 -19.95 -6.05
C GLN A 141 -6.96 -19.57 -6.06
N ALA A 142 -6.63 -18.31 -5.75
CA ALA A 142 -5.24 -17.87 -5.65
C ALA A 142 -4.46 -18.59 -4.54
N ASN A 143 -5.10 -18.87 -3.40
CA ASN A 143 -4.50 -19.68 -2.33
C ASN A 143 -4.21 -21.12 -2.79
N GLN A 144 -5.16 -21.76 -3.47
CA GLN A 144 -4.98 -23.11 -4.02
C GLN A 144 -3.84 -23.17 -5.04
N LEU A 145 -3.76 -22.18 -5.93
CA LEU A 145 -2.71 -22.10 -6.96
C LEU A 145 -1.32 -21.84 -6.35
N HIS A 146 -1.24 -21.13 -5.21
CA HIS A 146 0.01 -20.92 -4.48
C HIS A 146 0.55 -22.22 -3.85
N GLU A 147 -0.32 -23.07 -3.31
CA GLU A 147 0.05 -24.38 -2.74
C GLU A 147 0.42 -25.42 -3.81
N GLY A 148 0.19 -25.08 -5.08
CA GLY A 148 0.40 -25.94 -6.23
C GLY A 148 1.81 -25.96 -6.80
N ASP A 149 1.93 -26.58 -7.97
CA ASP A 149 3.18 -26.69 -8.73
C ASP A 149 3.66 -25.34 -9.30
N ARG A 150 4.91 -25.30 -9.78
CA ARG A 150 5.48 -24.12 -10.48
C ARG A 150 4.55 -23.57 -11.57
N LYS A 151 3.86 -24.46 -12.32
CA LYS A 151 2.92 -24.04 -13.37
C LYS A 151 1.66 -23.41 -12.79
N GLU A 152 1.14 -23.94 -11.68
CA GLU A 152 -0.07 -23.45 -11.03
C GLU A 152 0.19 -22.10 -10.39
N LYS A 153 1.34 -21.90 -9.76
CA LYS A 153 1.80 -20.60 -9.25
C LYS A 153 1.82 -19.50 -10.34
N VAL A 154 2.29 -19.83 -11.55
CA VAL A 154 2.26 -18.90 -12.70
C VAL A 154 0.82 -18.57 -13.12
N VAL A 155 -0.09 -19.55 -13.11
CA VAL A 155 -1.52 -19.31 -13.36
C VAL A 155 -2.12 -18.42 -12.27
N GLY A 156 -1.74 -18.63 -11.01
CA GLY A 156 -2.15 -17.79 -9.88
C GLY A 156 -1.69 -16.35 -10.05
N PHE A 157 -0.48 -16.13 -10.53
CA PHE A 157 0.05 -14.80 -10.83
C PHE A 157 -0.80 -14.09 -11.88
N GLN A 158 -1.06 -14.76 -13.01
CA GLN A 158 -1.88 -14.20 -14.08
C GLN A 158 -3.31 -13.90 -13.62
N LEU A 159 -3.88 -14.79 -12.79
CA LEU A 159 -5.21 -14.64 -12.22
C LEU A 159 -5.33 -13.38 -11.36
N LEU A 160 -4.38 -13.16 -10.43
CA LEU A 160 -4.37 -11.95 -9.62
C LEU A 160 -4.06 -10.71 -10.47
N HIS A 161 -3.03 -10.74 -11.32
CA HIS A 161 -2.63 -9.57 -12.12
C HIS A 161 -3.76 -9.06 -13.02
N ARG A 162 -4.54 -9.96 -13.64
CA ARG A 162 -5.71 -9.60 -14.44
C ARG A 162 -6.80 -8.86 -13.63
N ASN A 163 -6.96 -9.20 -12.36
CA ASN A 163 -7.97 -8.62 -11.48
C ASN A 163 -7.43 -7.45 -10.64
N LYS A 164 -6.16 -7.06 -10.83
CA LYS A 164 -5.51 -6.02 -10.03
C LYS A 164 -6.29 -4.71 -10.02
N LEU A 165 -6.72 -4.23 -11.19
CA LEU A 165 -7.44 -2.96 -11.29
C LEU A 165 -8.80 -2.95 -10.58
N LEU A 166 -9.37 -4.12 -10.28
CA LEU A 166 -10.67 -4.24 -9.60
C LEU A 166 -10.53 -4.26 -8.07
N TYR A 167 -9.38 -4.69 -7.54
CA TYR A 167 -9.18 -4.96 -6.12
C TYR A 167 -7.90 -4.32 -5.55
N ASP A 168 -7.35 -3.31 -6.23
CA ASP A 168 -6.13 -2.57 -5.83
C ASP A 168 -6.28 -1.76 -4.53
N ASP A 169 -7.51 -1.63 -4.04
CA ASP A 169 -7.86 -0.98 -2.79
C ASP A 169 -7.91 -1.98 -1.62
N ARG A 170 -8.15 -3.27 -1.88
CA ARG A 170 -8.33 -4.31 -0.86
C ARG A 170 -6.98 -4.84 -0.35
N SER A 171 -6.73 -4.67 0.94
CA SER A 171 -5.52 -5.21 1.62
C SER A 171 -5.36 -6.71 1.42
N ASP A 172 -6.47 -7.45 1.51
CA ASP A 172 -6.52 -8.91 1.32
C ASP A 172 -6.01 -9.39 -0.05
N PHE A 173 -6.30 -8.61 -1.08
CA PHE A 173 -5.86 -8.90 -2.43
C PHE A 173 -4.38 -8.58 -2.60
N LEU A 174 -3.96 -7.40 -2.12
CA LEU A 174 -2.62 -6.89 -2.30
C LEU A 174 -1.54 -7.76 -1.64
N TRP A 175 -1.77 -8.27 -0.43
CA TRP A 175 -0.78 -9.17 0.19
C TRP A 175 -0.68 -10.53 -0.52
N ARG A 176 -1.78 -11.02 -1.12
CA ARG A 176 -1.74 -12.22 -1.96
C ARG A 176 -1.01 -11.96 -3.27
N LEU A 177 -1.13 -10.76 -3.84
CA LEU A 177 -0.37 -10.35 -5.01
C LEU A 177 1.13 -10.28 -4.67
N ALA A 178 1.50 -9.68 -3.54
CA ALA A 178 2.87 -9.66 -3.05
C ALA A 178 3.44 -11.08 -2.83
N ARG A 179 2.65 -11.98 -2.25
CA ARG A 179 3.02 -13.41 -2.09
C ARG A 179 3.29 -14.08 -3.43
N ILE A 180 2.41 -13.92 -4.42
CA ILE A 180 2.62 -14.57 -5.71
C ILE A 180 3.79 -13.92 -6.47
N CYS A 181 4.09 -12.64 -6.27
CA CYS A 181 5.35 -12.07 -6.76
C CYS A 181 6.58 -12.77 -6.15
N SER A 182 6.52 -13.17 -4.87
CA SER A 182 7.56 -13.99 -4.24
C SER A 182 7.67 -15.37 -4.92
N ASP A 183 6.54 -16.04 -5.20
CA ASP A 183 6.54 -17.29 -5.97
C ASP A 183 7.19 -17.12 -7.34
N MET A 184 6.89 -16.03 -8.04
CA MET A 184 7.50 -15.72 -9.34
C MET A 184 9.01 -15.50 -9.22
N CYS A 185 9.49 -14.90 -8.14
CA CYS A 185 10.93 -14.77 -7.86
C CYS A 185 11.61 -16.13 -7.65
N GLU A 186 10.92 -17.09 -7.03
CA GLU A 186 11.42 -18.45 -6.85
C GLU A 186 11.44 -19.23 -8.17
N ILE A 187 10.40 -19.07 -9.00
CA ILE A 187 10.21 -19.82 -10.24
C ILE A 187 11.12 -19.32 -11.36
N THR A 188 11.34 -18.02 -11.46
CA THR A 188 12.20 -17.43 -12.50
C THR A 188 13.66 -17.78 -12.25
N GLU A 189 14.46 -17.80 -13.31
CA GLU A 189 15.91 -18.06 -13.22
C GLU A 189 16.71 -16.79 -13.51
N HIS A 190 16.16 -15.88 -14.32
CA HIS A 190 16.80 -14.64 -14.73
C HIS A 190 16.84 -13.61 -13.60
N ALA A 191 18.04 -13.07 -13.32
CA ALA A 191 18.24 -12.12 -12.23
C ALA A 191 17.46 -10.80 -12.42
N GLU A 192 17.29 -10.34 -13.67
CA GLU A 192 16.54 -9.11 -13.97
C GLU A 192 15.03 -9.29 -13.73
N GLU A 193 14.47 -10.41 -14.18
CA GLU A 193 13.05 -10.74 -13.95
C GLU A 193 12.76 -10.94 -12.46
N LYS A 194 13.65 -11.61 -11.72
CA LYS A 194 13.53 -11.71 -10.26
C LYS A 194 13.48 -10.36 -9.59
N LYS A 195 14.35 -9.43 -9.99
CA LYS A 195 14.35 -8.06 -9.44
C LYS A 195 13.04 -7.35 -9.76
N PHE A 196 12.54 -7.50 -10.99
CA PHE A 196 11.26 -6.92 -11.37
C PHE A 196 10.13 -7.41 -10.47
N TYR A 197 9.97 -8.73 -10.31
CA TYR A 197 8.90 -9.29 -9.46
C TYR A 197 9.07 -8.93 -7.98
N ALA A 198 10.29 -8.93 -7.46
CA ALA A 198 10.54 -8.57 -6.07
C ALA A 198 10.20 -7.10 -5.80
N LEU A 199 10.56 -6.19 -6.71
CA LEU A 199 10.23 -4.77 -6.60
C LEU A 199 8.73 -4.52 -6.75
N GLU A 200 8.08 -5.17 -7.73
CA GLU A 200 6.63 -5.08 -7.90
C GLU A 200 5.92 -5.56 -6.63
N GLY A 201 6.20 -6.78 -6.16
CA GLY A 201 5.60 -7.32 -4.95
C GLY A 201 5.85 -6.47 -3.71
N LYS A 202 7.05 -5.89 -3.58
CA LYS A 202 7.39 -5.01 -2.45
C LYS A 202 6.56 -3.72 -2.48
N LEU A 203 6.40 -3.12 -3.65
CA LEU A 203 5.58 -1.92 -3.83
C LEU A 203 4.13 -2.20 -3.45
N GLU A 204 3.56 -3.32 -3.91
CA GLU A 204 2.20 -3.71 -3.55
C GLU A 204 2.01 -3.97 -2.06
N ALA A 205 2.98 -4.61 -1.41
CA ALA A 205 2.92 -4.81 0.03
C ALA A 205 3.05 -3.47 0.79
N GLU A 206 3.89 -2.55 0.31
CA GLU A 206 4.06 -1.22 0.91
C GLU A 206 2.79 -0.37 0.79
N THR A 207 2.06 -0.45 -0.34
CA THR A 207 0.79 0.29 -0.49
C THR A 207 -0.23 -0.13 0.58
N VAL A 208 -0.26 -1.41 0.98
CA VAL A 208 -1.13 -1.86 2.08
C VAL A 208 -0.68 -1.28 3.41
N LEU A 209 0.63 -1.30 3.69
CA LEU A 209 1.17 -0.77 4.95
C LEU A 209 0.90 0.73 5.11
N GLN A 210 0.96 1.49 4.02
CA GLN A 210 0.67 2.93 4.03
C GLN A 210 -0.80 3.25 4.31
N LYS A 211 -1.73 2.36 3.92
CA LYS A 211 -3.19 2.56 4.11
C LYS A 211 -3.64 2.34 5.55
N GLY A 212 -2.83 1.71 6.40
CA GLY A 212 -3.17 1.42 7.80
C GLY A 212 -4.03 0.18 8.02
N ASP A 213 -4.50 -0.46 6.95
CA ASP A 213 -5.26 -1.72 6.96
C ASP A 213 -4.34 -2.95 6.83
N SER A 214 -3.16 -2.91 7.46
CA SER A 214 -2.15 -3.94 7.33
C SER A 214 -2.44 -5.15 8.21
N THR A 215 -2.58 -6.32 7.59
CA THR A 215 -2.69 -7.59 8.30
C THR A 215 -1.30 -8.16 8.61
N ALA A 216 -1.23 -9.19 9.46
CA ALA A 216 0.03 -9.85 9.79
C ALA A 216 0.72 -10.43 8.53
N GLU A 217 -0.09 -10.92 7.59
CA GLU A 217 0.35 -11.43 6.30
C GLU A 217 0.98 -10.35 5.43
N CYS A 218 0.46 -9.12 5.45
CA CYS A 218 1.07 -7.98 4.75
C CYS A 218 2.51 -7.75 5.22
N HIS A 219 2.71 -7.70 6.54
CA HIS A 219 4.05 -7.54 7.13
C HIS A 219 4.96 -8.73 6.82
N GLN A 220 4.43 -9.96 6.90
CA GLN A 220 5.17 -11.18 6.57
C GLN A 220 5.69 -11.13 5.12
N TRP A 221 4.81 -10.92 4.15
CA TRP A 221 5.20 -10.94 2.74
C TRP A 221 6.08 -9.74 2.37
N PHE A 222 5.85 -8.57 2.96
CA PHE A 222 6.77 -7.44 2.83
C PHE A 222 8.18 -7.79 3.31
N ALA A 223 8.31 -8.43 4.49
CA ALA A 223 9.59 -8.84 5.03
C ALA A 223 10.28 -9.91 4.16
N VAL A 224 9.51 -10.90 3.68
CA VAL A 224 10.01 -11.94 2.75
C VAL A 224 10.58 -11.29 1.50
N LEU A 225 9.82 -10.41 0.84
CA LEU A 225 10.24 -9.71 -0.37
C LEU A 225 11.46 -8.80 -0.15
N CYS A 226 11.55 -8.14 1.00
CA CYS A 226 12.74 -7.38 1.38
C CYS A 226 13.99 -8.26 1.55
N GLY A 227 13.82 -9.53 1.94
CA GLY A 227 14.91 -10.48 2.08
C GLY A 227 15.47 -11.03 0.75
N ILE A 228 14.71 -10.94 -0.35
CA ILE A 228 15.12 -11.49 -1.65
C ILE A 228 16.26 -10.66 -2.26
N PHE A 229 16.28 -9.35 -2.04
CA PHE A 229 17.32 -8.44 -2.52
C PHE A 229 17.68 -7.41 -1.43
N PRO A 230 18.83 -7.56 -0.74
CA PRO A 230 19.34 -6.60 0.24
C PRO A 230 19.95 -5.35 -0.42
#